data_AF-A0A7S0BHS7-F1
#
_entry.id   AF-A0A7S0BHS7-F1
#
_cell.length_a   1.000
_cell.length_b   1.000
_cell.length_c   1.000
_cell.angle_alpha   90.00
_cell.angle_beta   90.00
_cell.angle_gamma   90.00
#
_symmetry.space_group_name_H-M   'P 1'
#
loop_
_entity.id
_entity.type
_entity.pdbx_description
1 polymer ?
#
loop_
_entity_poly.entity_id
_entity_poly.type
_entity_poly.pdbx_seq_one_letter_code
_entity_poly.pdbx_strand_id
1 'polypeptide(L)'
;MYTMKSGSLVTNPARQFASVPVIKLGPEFKKVGSYLERFGSTPDVLELDHLTVSGDVAFGSSVSLKGTVIIVANPGSKIMIPKGAVLENKVITGNLHILDH
;
A
#
# COMPACT_ATOMS: atom_id res chain seq x y z
N MET A 1 -12.11 1.96 -1.33
CA MET A 1 -12.47 0.68 -1.98
C MET A 1 -13.84 0.15 -1.53
N TYR A 2 -14.08 -0.01 -0.23
CA TYR A 2 -15.39 -0.36 0.32
C TYR A 2 -15.93 0.80 1.16
N THR A 3 -17.25 0.87 1.33
CA THR A 3 -17.91 1.74 2.30
C THR A 3 -18.71 0.88 3.28
N MET A 4 -18.82 1.34 4.53
CA MET A 4 -19.62 0.67 5.55
C MET A 4 -21.05 1.19 5.48
N LYS A 5 -22.02 0.32 5.26
CA LYS A 5 -23.45 0.65 5.29
C LYS A 5 -24.16 -0.32 6.23
N SER A 6 -24.66 0.18 7.36
CA SER A 6 -25.40 -0.60 8.35
C SER A 6 -24.67 -1.88 8.79
N GLY A 7 -23.36 -1.79 9.04
CA GLY A 7 -22.53 -2.93 9.46
C GLY A 7 -22.09 -3.87 8.33
N SER A 8 -22.56 -3.66 7.10
CA SER A 8 -22.13 -4.42 5.91
C SER A 8 -21.12 -3.64 5.07
N LEU A 9 -20.10 -4.33 4.55
CA LEU A 9 -19.18 -3.78 3.57
C LEU A 9 -19.84 -3.80 2.19
N VAL A 10 -20.02 -2.63 1.58
CA VAL A 10 -20.49 -2.46 0.20
C VAL A 10 -19.37 -1.90 -0.66
N THR A 11 -19.30 -2.33 -1.91
CA THR A 11 -18.32 -1.81 -2.88
C THR A 11 -18.55 -0.32 -3.10
N ASN A 12 -17.48 0.46 -3.13
CA ASN A 12 -17.60 1.90 -3.38
C ASN A 12 -18.05 2.13 -4.85
N PRO A 13 -19.17 2.80 -5.11
CA PRO A 13 -19.67 3.07 -6.47
C PRO A 13 -18.73 3.97 -7.29
N ALA A 14 -17.85 4.73 -6.65
CA ALA A 14 -16.81 5.52 -7.33
C ALA A 14 -15.72 4.64 -7.97
N ARG A 15 -15.71 3.34 -7.71
CA ARG A 15 -14.75 2.42 -8.31
C ARG A 15 -15.12 2.13 -9.76
N GLN A 16 -14.28 2.58 -10.68
CA GLN A 16 -14.48 2.40 -12.13
C GLN A 16 -14.25 0.95 -12.59
N PHE A 17 -13.50 0.16 -11.82
CA PHE A 17 -13.16 -1.23 -12.14
C PHE A 17 -13.99 -2.22 -11.33
N ALA A 18 -14.57 -3.22 -12.00
CA ALA A 18 -15.43 -4.22 -11.35
C ALA A 18 -14.65 -5.28 -10.53
N SER A 19 -13.39 -5.56 -10.87
CA SER A 19 -12.60 -6.66 -10.29
C SER A 19 -11.85 -6.23 -9.03
N VAL A 20 -11.97 -6.96 -7.93
CA VAL A 20 -11.20 -6.73 -6.68
C VAL A 20 -9.69 -6.70 -6.98
N PRO A 21 -8.91 -5.74 -6.44
CA PRO A 21 -7.48 -5.69 -6.71
C PRO A 21 -6.76 -6.87 -6.07
N VAL A 22 -5.69 -7.32 -6.72
CA VAL A 22 -4.81 -8.34 -6.18
C VAL A 22 -3.81 -7.68 -5.24
N ILE A 23 -3.85 -8.02 -3.95
CA ILE A 23 -2.89 -7.51 -2.96
C ILE A 23 -2.05 -8.67 -2.43
N LYS A 24 -0.73 -8.55 -2.60
CA LYS A 24 0.26 -9.50 -2.09
C LYS A 24 1.25 -8.75 -1.19
N LEU A 25 1.24 -9.10 0.09
CA LEU A 25 2.18 -8.55 1.07
C LEU A 25 3.16 -9.63 1.50
N GLY A 26 4.42 -9.25 1.64
CA GLY A 26 5.50 -10.11 2.09
C GLY A 26 5.33 -10.58 3.55
N PRO A 27 6.19 -11.51 4.00
CA PRO A 27 6.15 -12.04 5.36
C PRO A 27 6.29 -10.96 6.45
N GLU A 28 6.87 -9.81 6.13
CA GLU A 28 7.04 -8.64 7.02
C GLU A 28 5.70 -8.04 7.48
N PHE A 29 4.61 -8.32 6.74
CA PHE A 29 3.25 -7.86 7.02
C PHE A 29 2.37 -8.95 7.63
N LYS A 30 2.90 -10.15 7.93
CA LYS A 30 2.12 -11.29 8.42
C LYS A 30 1.55 -11.06 9.82
N LYS A 31 2.27 -10.36 10.69
CA LYS A 31 1.81 -10.03 12.05
C LYS A 31 1.03 -8.71 12.02
N VAL A 32 -0.13 -8.68 12.68
CA VAL A 32 -1.00 -7.49 12.72
C VAL A 32 -0.28 -6.27 13.27
N GLY A 33 0.52 -6.42 14.34
CA GLY A 33 1.32 -5.31 14.88
C GLY A 33 2.29 -4.73 13.85
N SER A 34 3.08 -5.60 13.21
CA SER A 34 4.02 -5.19 12.16
C SER A 34 3.34 -4.59 10.93
N TYR A 35 2.15 -5.09 10.56
CA TYR A 35 1.35 -4.50 9.50
C TYR A 35 0.93 -3.06 9.86
N LEU A 36 0.36 -2.85 11.05
CA LEU A 36 -0.11 -1.53 11.48
C LEU A 36 1.03 -0.52 11.62
N GLU A 37 2.19 -0.94 12.14
CA GLU A 37 3.37 -0.08 12.28
C GLU A 37 3.94 0.38 10.92
N ARG A 38 3.75 -0.42 9.86
CA ARG A 38 4.26 -0.12 8.52
C ARG A 38 3.37 0.80 7.72
N PHE A 39 2.14 1.08 8.17
CA PHE A 39 1.22 1.98 7.49
C PHE A 39 0.87 3.16 8.39
N GLY A 40 1.40 4.34 8.10
CA GLY A 40 1.04 5.57 8.81
C GLY A 40 -0.44 5.93 8.68
N SER A 41 -1.09 5.50 7.60
CA SER A 41 -2.54 5.46 7.46
C SER A 41 -2.92 4.43 6.39
N THR A 42 -4.19 4.03 6.32
CA THR A 42 -4.70 3.22 5.21
C THR A 42 -4.46 3.97 3.89
N PRO A 43 -3.76 3.38 2.91
CA PRO A 43 -3.54 4.01 1.62
C PRO A 43 -4.84 4.07 0.82
N ASP A 44 -4.94 5.04 -0.08
CA ASP A 44 -5.98 5.06 -1.10
C ASP A 44 -5.67 4.01 -2.17
N VAL A 45 -6.62 3.10 -2.38
CA VAL A 45 -6.54 1.97 -3.31
C VAL A 45 -7.79 1.92 -4.20
N LEU A 46 -8.50 3.04 -4.36
CA LEU A 46 -9.73 3.09 -5.16
C LEU A 46 -9.48 2.69 -6.61
N GLU A 47 -8.37 3.16 -7.19
CA GLU A 47 -7.93 2.93 -8.58
C GLU A 47 -6.83 1.86 -8.67
N LEU A 48 -6.67 1.02 -7.65
CA LEU A 48 -5.67 -0.04 -7.63
C LEU A 48 -6.18 -1.27 -8.40
N ASP A 49 -5.27 -1.90 -9.16
CA ASP A 49 -5.47 -3.20 -9.81
C ASP A 49 -4.61 -4.29 -9.16
N HIS A 50 -3.32 -4.02 -8.95
CA HIS A 50 -2.37 -4.98 -8.40
C HIS A 50 -1.35 -4.30 -7.49
N LEU A 51 -1.22 -4.79 -6.27
CA LEU A 51 -0.18 -4.40 -5.31
C LEU A 51 0.65 -5.63 -4.94
N THR A 52 1.97 -5.51 -5.07
CA THR A 52 2.91 -6.46 -4.49
C THR A 52 3.95 -5.72 -3.67
N VAL A 53 4.10 -6.09 -2.41
CA VAL A 53 5.09 -5.51 -1.50
C VAL A 53 5.93 -6.63 -0.92
N SER A 54 7.26 -6.54 -1.05
CA SER A 54 8.20 -7.53 -0.53
C SER A 54 9.37 -6.83 0.17
N GLY A 55 9.77 -7.35 1.33
CA GLY A 55 10.87 -6.83 2.13
C GLY A 55 10.45 -5.73 3.10
N ASP A 56 11.43 -5.02 3.67
CA ASP A 56 11.22 -3.99 4.68
C ASP A 56 10.69 -2.69 4.05
N VAL A 57 9.38 -2.60 3.87
CA VAL A 57 8.69 -1.44 3.31
C VAL A 57 7.81 -0.77 4.36
N ALA A 58 7.85 0.55 4.43
CA ALA A 58 6.97 1.37 5.26
C ALA A 58 6.30 2.45 4.40
N PHE A 59 5.03 2.71 4.69
CA PHE A 59 4.20 3.69 4.02
C PHE A 59 3.90 4.85 4.96
N GLY A 60 4.19 6.07 4.51
CA GLY A 60 3.73 7.29 5.17
C GLY A 60 2.20 7.42 5.17
N SER A 61 1.71 8.48 5.78
CA SER A 61 0.28 8.80 5.76
C SER A 61 -0.17 9.30 4.37
N SER A 62 -1.46 9.13 4.06
CA SER A 62 -2.11 9.66 2.86
C SER A 62 -1.47 9.21 1.52
N VAL A 63 -0.90 8.00 1.47
CA VAL A 63 -0.37 7.43 0.21
C VAL A 63 -1.53 6.99 -0.70
N SER A 64 -1.39 7.20 -2.01
CA SER A 64 -2.33 6.73 -3.05
C SER A 64 -1.65 5.76 -4.00
N LEU A 65 -2.29 4.61 -4.25
CA LEU A 65 -1.79 3.52 -5.07
C LEU A 65 -2.77 3.28 -6.23
N LYS A 66 -2.28 3.33 -7.46
CA LYS A 66 -3.08 3.30 -8.68
C LYS A 66 -2.51 2.32 -9.72
N GLY A 67 -3.38 1.60 -10.42
CA GLY A 67 -3.02 0.61 -11.43
C GLY A 67 -2.17 -0.53 -10.86
N THR A 68 -1.02 -0.79 -11.47
CA THR A 68 -0.07 -1.82 -11.00
C THR A 68 1.10 -1.21 -10.23
N VAL A 69 1.21 -1.53 -8.94
CA VAL A 69 2.28 -1.08 -8.06
C VAL A 69 3.03 -2.28 -7.48
N ILE A 70 4.34 -2.32 -7.69
CA ILE A 70 5.22 -3.38 -7.17
C ILE A 70 6.35 -2.70 -6.39
N ILE A 71 6.55 -3.08 -5.14
CA ILE A 71 7.59 -2.52 -4.26
C ILE A 71 8.42 -3.67 -3.70
N VAL A 72 9.73 -3.63 -3.96
CA VAL A 72 10.67 -4.68 -3.55
C VAL A 72 11.87 -4.05 -2.85
N ALA A 73 11.91 -4.19 -1.53
CA ALA A 73 13.09 -3.92 -0.73
C ALA A 73 13.93 -5.20 -0.63
N ASN A 74 15.17 -5.15 -1.11
CA ASN A 74 16.09 -6.29 -1.03
C ASN A 74 16.48 -6.56 0.44
N PRO A 75 16.95 -7.78 0.78
CA PRO A 75 17.43 -8.08 2.13
C PRO A 75 18.45 -7.04 2.61
N GLY A 76 18.25 -6.52 3.83
CA GLY A 76 19.09 -5.47 4.40
C GLY A 76 18.82 -4.05 3.89
N SER A 77 17.90 -3.88 2.93
CA SER A 77 17.41 -2.57 2.49
C SER A 77 16.05 -2.28 3.13
N LYS A 78 15.76 -0.99 3.30
CA LYS A 78 14.46 -0.49 3.73
C LYS A 78 13.96 0.55 2.73
N ILE A 79 12.66 0.52 2.42
CA ILE A 79 12.03 1.56 1.60
C ILE A 79 10.95 2.26 2.41
N MET A 80 11.14 3.55 2.63
CA MET A 80 10.15 4.42 3.25
C MET A 80 9.45 5.24 2.17
N ILE A 81 8.17 4.94 1.91
CA ILE A 81 7.34 5.72 0.99
C ILE A 81 6.89 6.99 1.74
N PRO A 82 7.17 8.20 1.20
CA PRO A 82 6.87 9.44 1.90
C PRO A 82 5.36 9.67 2.04
N LYS A 83 5.00 10.50 3.02
CA LYS A 83 3.63 10.99 3.20
C LYS A 83 3.12 11.65 1.90
N GLY A 84 1.88 11.35 1.52
CA GLY A 84 1.23 11.94 0.35
C GLY A 84 1.72 11.39 -0.99
N ALA A 85 2.57 10.37 -1.02
CA ALA A 85 3.07 9.81 -2.27
C ALA A 85 1.92 9.24 -3.12
N VAL A 86 1.96 9.52 -4.42
CA VAL A 86 1.06 8.93 -5.42
C VAL A 86 1.88 7.99 -6.31
N LEU A 87 1.56 6.70 -6.25
CA LEU A 87 2.26 5.66 -7.00
C LEU A 87 1.32 5.07 -8.04
N GLU A 88 1.58 5.34 -9.31
CA GLU A 88 0.76 4.90 -10.43
C GLU A 88 1.59 4.18 -11.48
N ASN A 89 1.29 2.89 -11.70
CA ASN A 89 1.99 2.06 -12.69
C ASN A 89 3.52 2.11 -12.52
N LYS A 90 3.99 1.73 -11.32
CA LYS A 90 5.40 1.81 -10.92
C LYS A 90 5.90 0.51 -10.30
N VAL A 91 7.16 0.22 -10.61
CA VAL A 91 7.97 -0.74 -9.87
C VAL A 91 9.01 0.05 -9.08
N ILE A 92 9.03 -0.12 -7.76
CA ILE A 92 9.93 0.58 -6.84
C ILE A 92 10.86 -0.47 -6.21
N THR A 93 12.16 -0.20 -6.30
CA THR A 93 13.17 -1.02 -5.64
C THR A 93 14.33 -0.14 -5.21
N GLY A 94 15.10 -0.61 -4.21
CA GLY A 94 16.26 0.10 -3.69
C GLY A 94 16.24 0.21 -2.17
N ASN A 95 16.89 1.25 -1.68
CA ASN A 95 17.04 1.55 -0.26
C ASN A 95 16.82 3.05 -0.04
N LEU A 96 15.78 3.41 0.72
CA LEU A 96 15.36 4.79 0.98
C LEU A 96 14.97 4.94 2.45
N HIS A 97 15.73 5.76 3.17
CA HIS A 97 15.46 6.13 4.56
C HIS A 97 15.03 7.60 4.61
N ILE A 98 13.90 7.86 5.26
CA ILE A 98 13.41 9.21 5.55
C ILE A 98 13.55 9.40 7.06
N LEU A 99 14.25 10.45 7.48
CA LEU A 99 14.49 10.78 8.89
C LEU A 99 13.81 12.11 9.20
N ASP A 100 13.19 12.21 10.36
CA ASP A 100 12.63 13.46 10.87
C ASP A 100 13.76 14.45 11.18
N HIS A 101 13.48 15.75 11.02
CA HIS A 101 14.40 16.85 11.34
C HIS A 101 13.86 17.68 12.49
#